data_AF-A0AAP0GVT1-F1
#
_entry.id   AF-A0AAP0GVT1-F1
#
_cell.length_a   1.000
_cell.length_b   1.000
_cell.length_c   1.000
_cell.angle_alpha   90.00
_cell.angle_beta   90.00
_cell.angle_gamma   90.00
#
_symmetry.space_group_name_H-M   'P 1'
#
loop_
_entity.id
_entity.type
_entity.pdbx_description
1 polymer ?
#
loop_
_entity_poly.entity_id
_entity_poly.type
_entity_poly.pdbx_seq_one_letter_code
_entity_poly.pdbx_strand_id
1 'polypeptide(L)'
;MSLVTEEIKASASEIYHGDAICQEKSKFLLTEMGLPNGLLPLEDIEECGYVKDTGFVWLKQKKQKAHKFEKIGKLVSYGTEVTAIIDKFKIKKLTGVKTKELLMWITLGEITVDDPPTGKITFAATSGLYRTFPVSAFHVEDVKKDVDLAKDGKVVEEVKKEAPQVKEV
;
A
#
# COMPACT_ATOMS: atom_id res chain seq x y z
N MET A 1 20.36 5.54 11.61
CA MET A 1 19.35 5.80 12.66
C MET A 1 17.99 5.66 12.00
N SER A 2 17.10 4.84 12.56
CA SER A 2 15.71 4.70 12.12
C SER A 2 14.98 6.03 12.34
N LEU A 3 14.21 6.50 11.37
CA LEU A 3 13.32 7.65 11.54
C LEU A 3 12.08 7.29 12.35
N VAL A 4 11.76 5.99 12.42
CA VAL A 4 10.66 5.46 13.21
C VAL A 4 11.19 5.11 14.61
N THR A 5 10.91 5.96 15.59
CA THR A 5 11.26 5.75 17.00
C THR A 5 10.15 5.00 17.73
N GLU A 6 10.45 4.47 18.92
CA GLU A 6 9.44 3.82 19.77
C GLU A 6 8.30 4.78 20.17
N GLU A 7 8.59 6.08 20.28
CA GLU A 7 7.56 7.11 20.54
C GLU A 7 6.60 7.28 19.35
N ILE A 8 7.12 7.22 18.12
CA ILE A 8 6.29 7.26 16.90
C ILE A 8 5.43 5.99 16.82
N LYS A 9 5.99 4.83 17.15
CA LYS A 9 5.22 3.58 17.20
C LYS A 9 4.14 3.63 18.27
N ALA A 10 4.44 4.15 19.46
CA ALA A 10 3.48 4.27 20.56
C ALA A 10 2.32 5.24 20.25
N SER A 11 2.54 6.22 19.39
CA SER A 11 1.52 7.17 18.94
C SER A 11 0.75 6.74 17.69
N ALA A 12 1.11 5.59 17.11
CA ALA A 12 0.46 5.11 15.90
C ALA A 12 -0.95 4.60 16.16
N SER A 13 -1.86 5.02 15.29
CA SER A 13 -3.24 4.57 15.32
C SER A 13 -3.36 3.14 14.82
N GLU A 14 -2.49 2.77 13.88
CA GLU A 14 -2.45 1.44 13.27
C GLU A 14 -0.99 0.99 13.09
N ILE A 15 -0.67 -0.22 13.53
CA ILE A 15 0.59 -0.91 13.24
C ILE A 15 0.26 -2.34 12.86
N TYR A 16 0.84 -2.79 11.74
CA TYR A 16 0.70 -4.14 11.24
C TYR A 16 2.09 -4.78 11.09
N HIS A 17 2.15 -6.09 11.24
CA HIS A 17 3.37 -6.87 11.12
C HIS A 17 3.19 -8.02 10.14
N GLY A 18 4.21 -8.24 9.32
CA GLY A 18 4.24 -9.32 8.32
C GLY A 18 3.79 -8.90 6.93
N ASP A 19 4.35 -9.57 5.94
CA ASP A 19 4.35 -9.11 4.54
C ASP A 19 2.94 -8.98 3.95
N ALA A 20 2.11 -10.02 4.09
CA ALA A 20 0.78 -10.06 3.46
C ALA A 20 -0.15 -8.95 3.98
N ILE A 21 -0.25 -8.78 5.30
CA ILE A 21 -1.13 -7.76 5.90
C ILE A 21 -0.61 -6.35 5.63
N CYS A 22 0.70 -6.14 5.67
CA CYS A 22 1.28 -4.84 5.37
C CYS A 22 1.07 -4.43 3.91
N GLN A 23 1.17 -5.37 2.97
CA GLN A 23 0.84 -5.12 1.56
C GLN A 23 -0.64 -4.78 1.38
N GLU A 24 -1.55 -5.50 2.01
CA GLU A 24 -2.99 -5.22 1.94
C GLU A 24 -3.32 -3.83 2.51
N LYS A 25 -2.84 -3.53 3.72
CA LYS A 25 -3.14 -2.27 4.41
C LYS A 25 -2.51 -1.06 3.74
N SER A 26 -1.30 -1.18 3.19
CA SER A 26 -0.67 -0.09 2.43
C SER A 26 -1.41 0.21 1.13
N LYS A 27 -1.83 -0.82 0.37
CA LYS A 27 -2.67 -0.64 -0.83
C LYS A 27 -4.01 0.01 -0.52
N PHE A 28 -4.66 -0.44 0.55
CA PHE A 28 -5.92 0.13 1.03
C PHE A 28 -5.75 1.61 1.36
N LEU A 29 -4.74 1.96 2.18
CA LEU A 29 -4.47 3.35 2.56
C LEU A 29 -4.18 4.25 1.36
N LEU A 30 -3.39 3.78 0.38
CA LEU A 30 -3.14 4.52 -0.86
C LEU A 30 -4.47 4.81 -1.59
N THR A 31 -5.33 3.79 -1.72
CA THR A 31 -6.62 3.90 -2.40
C THR A 31 -7.55 4.88 -1.70
N GLU A 32 -7.67 4.78 -0.38
CA GLU A 32 -8.46 5.71 0.47
C GLU A 32 -7.99 7.16 0.31
N MET A 33 -6.67 7.36 0.19
CA MET A 33 -6.06 8.67 0.00
C MET A 33 -6.05 9.12 -1.47
N GLY A 34 -6.72 8.40 -2.39
CA GLY A 34 -6.81 8.78 -3.79
C GLY A 34 -5.52 8.61 -4.60
N LEU A 35 -4.59 7.81 -4.08
CA LEU A 35 -3.31 7.48 -4.71
C LEU A 35 -3.38 6.09 -5.35
N PRO A 36 -2.61 5.83 -6.42
CA PRO A 36 -2.60 4.51 -7.04
C PRO A 36 -2.05 3.42 -6.10
N ASN A 37 -2.78 2.32 -5.96
CA ASN A 37 -2.47 1.19 -5.07
C ASN A 37 -1.14 0.46 -5.39
N GLY A 38 -0.57 0.61 -6.58
CA GLY A 38 0.69 -0.01 -6.98
C GLY A 38 1.92 0.88 -6.83
N LEU A 39 1.84 2.01 -6.12
CA LEU A 39 3.01 2.89 -5.88
C LEU A 39 4.13 2.24 -5.07
N LEU A 40 3.80 1.25 -4.24
CA LEU A 40 4.70 0.63 -3.27
C LEU A 40 4.77 -0.89 -3.51
N PRO A 41 5.47 -1.36 -4.56
CA PRO A 41 5.65 -2.79 -4.86
C PRO A 41 6.72 -3.42 -3.94
N LEU A 42 6.57 -3.21 -2.64
CA LEU A 42 7.43 -3.71 -1.58
C LEU A 42 7.18 -5.20 -1.35
N GLU A 43 8.20 -5.89 -0.83
CA GLU A 43 8.18 -7.33 -0.51
C GLU A 43 8.96 -7.54 0.79
N ASP A 44 8.72 -8.68 1.44
CA ASP A 44 9.36 -9.01 2.72
C ASP A 44 9.15 -7.90 3.77
N ILE A 45 7.94 -7.33 3.81
CA ILE A 45 7.59 -6.26 4.73
C ILE A 45 7.47 -6.84 6.14
N GLU A 46 8.20 -6.24 7.08
CA GLU A 46 8.23 -6.66 8.48
C GLU A 46 7.19 -5.89 9.30
N GLU A 47 7.03 -4.61 9.00
CA GLU A 47 6.17 -3.69 9.75
C GLU A 47 5.68 -2.56 8.84
N CYS A 48 4.43 -2.16 9.00
CA CYS A 48 3.93 -0.89 8.49
C CYS A 48 3.07 -0.21 9.55
N GLY A 49 3.02 1.11 9.51
CA GLY A 49 2.18 1.84 10.45
C GLY A 49 1.75 3.20 9.96
N TYR A 50 0.72 3.70 10.64
CA TYR A 50 0.03 4.93 10.31
C TYR A 50 -0.38 5.68 11.58
N VAL A 51 0.04 6.94 11.67
CA VAL A 51 -0.39 7.90 12.68
C VAL A 51 -1.46 8.78 12.04
N LYS A 52 -2.74 8.46 12.29
CA LYS A 52 -3.86 9.11 11.61
C LYS A 52 -3.90 10.63 11.83
N ASP A 53 -3.57 11.08 13.03
CA ASP A 53 -3.62 12.49 13.42
C ASP A 53 -2.64 13.37 12.63
N THR A 54 -1.50 12.82 12.22
CA THR A 54 -0.43 13.58 11.54
C THR A 54 -0.27 13.24 10.07
N GLY A 55 -0.91 12.16 9.61
CA GLY A 55 -0.66 11.60 8.29
C GLY A 55 0.66 10.82 8.20
N PHE A 56 1.42 10.67 9.29
CA PHE A 56 2.73 10.00 9.21
C PHE A 56 2.58 8.51 8.97
N VAL A 57 3.30 7.99 7.97
CA VAL A 57 3.32 6.58 7.59
C VAL A 57 4.73 6.06 7.50
N TRP A 58 4.90 4.77 7.77
CA TRP A 58 6.15 4.07 7.50
C TRP A 58 5.93 2.62 7.05
N LEU A 59 6.92 2.11 6.34
CA LEU A 59 7.05 0.73 5.91
C LEU A 59 8.50 0.28 6.13
N LYS A 60 8.67 -0.89 6.75
CA LYS A 60 9.97 -1.54 6.98
C LYS A 60 10.01 -2.88 6.25
N GLN A 61 11.06 -3.10 5.47
CA GLN A 61 11.29 -4.35 4.74
C GLN A 61 12.70 -4.86 4.98
N LYS A 62 12.88 -6.18 4.93
CA LYS A 62 14.14 -6.84 5.27
C LYS A 62 15.34 -6.35 4.46
N LYS A 63 15.13 -6.01 3.18
CA LYS A 63 16.20 -5.65 2.24
C LYS A 63 15.75 -4.54 1.31
N GLN A 64 16.68 -3.71 0.87
CA GLN A 64 16.43 -2.78 -0.23
C GLN A 64 16.04 -3.54 -1.51
N LYS A 65 15.08 -3.00 -2.26
CA LYS A 65 14.60 -3.58 -3.52
C LYS A 65 14.57 -2.54 -4.62
N ALA A 66 14.95 -2.94 -5.82
CA ALA A 66 14.69 -2.18 -7.04
C ALA A 66 13.45 -2.74 -7.76
N HIS A 67 12.62 -1.86 -8.29
CA HIS A 67 11.44 -2.19 -9.08
C HIS A 67 11.44 -1.35 -10.36
N LYS A 68 11.12 -1.98 -11.49
CA LYS A 68 10.97 -1.29 -12.76
C LYS A 68 9.48 -1.15 -13.10
N PHE A 69 9.00 0.08 -13.16
CA PHE A 69 7.66 0.38 -13.65
C PHE A 69 7.67 0.30 -15.18
N GLU A 70 7.35 -0.89 -15.72
CA GLU A 70 7.46 -1.19 -17.14
C GLU A 70 6.69 -0.20 -18.03
N LYS A 71 5.50 0.22 -17.61
CA LYS A 71 4.64 1.17 -18.35
C LYS A 71 5.29 2.53 -18.59
N ILE A 72 6.28 2.92 -17.79
CA ILE A 72 7.00 4.21 -17.91
C ILE A 72 8.52 4.05 -18.03
N GLY A 73 9.02 2.82 -18.05
CA GLY A 73 10.45 2.51 -18.16
C GLY A 73 11.33 3.05 -17.03
N LYS A 74 10.76 3.32 -15.84
CA LYS A 74 11.51 3.90 -14.71
C LYS A 74 11.94 2.84 -13.71
N LEU A 75 13.23 2.85 -13.36
CA LEU A 75 13.79 2.02 -12.30
C LEU A 75 13.79 2.81 -10.99
N VAL A 76 13.11 2.27 -9.98
CA VAL A 76 12.94 2.89 -8.66
C VAL A 76 13.53 1.94 -7.61
N SER A 77 14.24 2.50 -6.64
CA SER A 77 14.78 1.77 -5.50
C SER A 77 14.06 2.19 -4.23
N TYR A 78 13.64 1.19 -3.46
CA TYR A 78 13.02 1.32 -2.15
C TYR A 78 13.98 0.78 -1.10
N GLY A 79 14.30 1.61 -0.11
CA GLY A 79 15.16 1.25 1.02
C GLY A 79 14.47 0.29 1.99
N THR A 80 15.21 -0.12 3.02
CA THR A 80 14.68 -0.97 4.11
C THR A 80 13.68 -0.24 4.99
N GLU A 81 13.67 1.09 4.97
CA GLU A 81 12.72 1.94 5.66
C GLU A 81 12.25 3.04 4.69
N VAL A 82 10.94 3.13 4.50
CA VAL A 82 10.27 4.17 3.72
C VAL A 82 9.34 4.90 4.66
N THR A 83 9.45 6.23 4.73
CA THR A 83 8.56 7.07 5.54
C THR A 83 8.01 8.22 4.72
N ALA A 84 6.83 8.71 5.09
CA ALA A 84 6.23 9.88 4.49
C ALA A 84 5.14 10.50 5.38
N ILE A 85 4.62 11.65 4.97
CA ILE A 85 3.33 12.17 5.40
C ILE A 85 2.36 12.01 4.24
N ILE A 86 1.25 11.31 4.47
CA ILE A 86 0.20 11.08 3.48
C ILE A 86 -0.99 12.00 3.75
N ASP A 87 -1.39 12.73 2.71
CA ASP A 87 -2.58 13.56 2.63
C ASP A 87 -3.44 13.07 1.45
N LYS A 88 -4.68 13.57 1.36
CA LYS A 88 -5.53 13.28 0.20
C LYS A 88 -4.82 13.71 -1.10
N PHE A 89 -4.70 12.76 -2.03
CA PHE A 89 -4.03 12.87 -3.33
C PHE A 89 -2.53 13.21 -3.27
N LYS A 90 -1.89 13.18 -2.09
CA LYS A 90 -0.53 13.69 -1.94
C LYS A 90 0.30 12.95 -0.90
N ILE A 91 1.57 12.71 -1.24
CA ILE A 91 2.60 12.21 -0.32
C ILE A 91 3.68 13.29 -0.21
N LYS A 92 4.05 13.64 1.02
CA LYS A 92 5.05 14.65 1.37
C LYS A 92 6.17 14.05 2.20
N LYS A 93 7.33 14.73 2.20
CA LYS A 93 8.50 14.33 3.00
C LYS A 93 8.86 12.85 2.81
N LEU A 94 8.71 12.35 1.58
CA LEU A 94 9.01 10.97 1.24
C LEU A 94 10.50 10.70 1.47
N THR A 95 10.80 9.61 2.15
CA THR A 95 12.17 9.12 2.34
C THR A 95 12.27 7.65 1.92
N GLY A 96 13.51 7.17 1.72
CA GLY A 96 13.74 5.77 1.36
C GLY A 96 13.42 5.41 -0.09
N VAL A 97 12.98 6.36 -0.93
CA VAL A 97 12.65 6.11 -2.35
C VAL A 97 13.57 6.92 -3.26
N LYS A 98 14.19 6.23 -4.23
CA LYS A 98 15.05 6.84 -5.25
C LYS A 98 14.65 6.39 -6.64
N THR A 99 14.66 7.28 -7.62
CA THR A 99 14.51 6.95 -9.04
C THR A 99 15.86 7.01 -9.75
N LYS A 100 16.10 6.12 -10.69
CA LYS A 100 17.30 6.16 -11.53
C LYS A 100 17.05 7.09 -12.71
N GLU A 101 17.88 8.12 -12.83
CA GLU A 101 17.92 8.97 -14.01
C GLU A 101 19.32 9.03 -14.60
N LEU A 102 19.41 8.64 -15.88
CA LEU A 102 20.67 8.40 -16.57
C LEU A 102 21.58 7.47 -15.74
N LEU A 103 22.72 7.99 -15.27
CA LEU A 103 23.72 7.25 -14.50
C LEU A 103 23.60 7.50 -12.98
N MET A 104 22.64 8.30 -12.52
CA MET A 104 22.53 8.73 -11.11
C MET A 104 21.21 8.29 -10.46
N TRP A 105 21.26 8.08 -9.14
CA TRP A 105 20.06 7.87 -8.32
C TRP A 105 19.62 9.20 -7.70
N ILE A 106 18.37 9.57 -7.93
CA ILE A 106 17.76 10.81 -7.44
C ILE A 106 16.72 10.47 -6.38
N THR A 107 16.78 11.12 -5.23
CA THR A 107 15.82 10.92 -4.12
C THR A 107 14.50 11.62 -4.41
N LEU A 108 13.39 10.91 -4.25
CA LEU A 108 12.04 11.46 -4.34
C LEU A 108 11.62 12.05 -2.99
N GLY A 109 10.93 13.19 -3.01
CA GLY A 109 10.46 13.90 -1.82
C GLY A 109 8.95 14.11 -1.76
N GLU A 110 8.29 14.24 -2.92
CA GLU A 110 6.84 14.39 -3.00
C GLU A 110 6.23 13.59 -4.15
N ILE A 111 4.99 13.17 -3.97
CA ILE A 111 4.14 12.56 -4.99
C ILE A 111 2.78 13.25 -4.93
N THR A 112 2.21 13.64 -6.05
CA THR A 112 0.91 14.34 -6.08
C THR A 112 0.09 13.84 -7.27
N VAL A 113 -1.15 13.47 -7.02
CA VAL A 113 -2.18 13.24 -8.04
C VAL A 113 -2.95 14.55 -8.19
N ASP A 114 -3.28 14.92 -9.42
CA ASP A 114 -4.03 16.15 -9.66
C ASP A 114 -5.41 16.09 -8.99
N ASP A 115 -5.85 17.19 -8.38
CA ASP A 115 -7.19 17.37 -7.81
C ASP A 115 -7.80 18.67 -8.38
N PRO A 116 -8.81 18.61 -9.26
CA PRO A 116 -9.58 17.41 -9.65
C PRO A 116 -8.77 16.39 -10.48
N PRO A 117 -9.08 15.07 -10.39
CA PRO A 117 -8.34 14.01 -11.07
C PRO A 117 -8.31 14.16 -12.59
N THR A 118 -7.12 14.42 -13.14
CA THR A 118 -6.86 14.46 -14.60
C THR A 118 -6.36 13.12 -15.16
N GLY A 119 -6.19 12.12 -14.29
CA GLY A 119 -5.51 10.86 -14.61
C GLY A 119 -3.98 10.97 -14.60
N LYS A 120 -3.42 12.06 -14.07
CA LYS A 120 -1.97 12.28 -13.96
C LYS A 120 -1.48 12.24 -12.51
N ILE A 121 -0.23 11.82 -12.37
CA ILE A 121 0.51 11.77 -11.12
C ILE A 121 1.90 12.35 -11.34
N THR A 122 2.32 13.24 -10.44
CA THR A 122 3.59 13.96 -10.50
C THR A 122 4.49 13.54 -9.34
N PHE A 123 5.73 13.21 -9.66
CA PHE A 123 6.79 12.86 -8.71
C PHE A 123 7.81 13.98 -8.69
N ALA A 124 8.08 14.55 -7.52
CA ALA A 124 9.08 15.58 -7.33
C ALA A 124 10.27 15.03 -6.52
N ALA A 125 11.46 15.24 -7.05
CA ALA A 125 12.72 14.98 -6.38
C ALA A 125 13.06 16.09 -5.39
N THR A 126 13.85 15.75 -4.37
CA THR A 126 14.37 16.74 -3.41
C THR A 126 15.32 17.75 -4.06
N SER A 127 15.83 17.47 -5.26
CA SER A 127 16.61 18.39 -6.08
C SER A 127 15.78 19.43 -6.85
N GLY A 128 14.45 19.37 -6.78
CA GLY A 128 13.53 20.25 -7.52
C GLY A 128 13.16 19.73 -8.92
N LEU A 129 13.76 18.63 -9.39
CA LEU A 129 13.33 17.99 -10.63
C LEU A 129 11.99 17.28 -10.43
N TYR A 130 11.08 17.37 -11.40
CA TYR A 130 9.83 16.62 -11.36
C TYR A 130 9.52 15.93 -12.68
N ARG A 131 8.67 14.89 -12.61
CA ARG A 131 8.14 14.16 -13.76
C ARG A 131 6.68 13.81 -13.52
N THR A 132 5.89 13.86 -14.58
CA THR A 132 4.46 13.54 -14.55
C THR A 132 4.19 12.35 -15.45
N PHE A 133 3.33 11.44 -15.00
CA PHE A 133 3.00 10.19 -15.66
C PHE A 133 1.49 9.92 -15.54
N PRO A 134 0.94 8.99 -16.35
CA PRO A 134 -0.43 8.50 -16.14
C PRO A 134 -0.56 7.73 -14.83
N VAL A 135 -1.64 7.94 -14.07
CA VAL A 135 -1.96 7.20 -12.83
C VAL A 135 -2.02 5.69 -13.09
N SER A 136 -2.54 5.28 -14.25
CA SER A 136 -2.66 3.87 -14.67
C SER A 136 -1.31 3.14 -14.78
N ALA A 137 -0.18 3.87 -14.83
CA ALA A 137 1.15 3.28 -14.79
C ALA A 137 1.50 2.67 -13.43
N PHE A 138 0.82 3.10 -12.37
CA PHE A 138 1.07 2.72 -10.98
C PHE A 138 -0.11 1.98 -10.35
N HIS A 139 -1.12 1.63 -11.14
CA HIS A 139 -2.24 0.84 -10.67
C HIS A 139 -1.98 -0.64 -10.91
N VAL A 140 -2.26 -1.47 -9.91
CA VAL A 140 -2.23 -2.93 -9.99
C VAL A 140 -3.64 -3.46 -9.77
N GLU A 141 -4.02 -4.48 -10.52
CA GLU A 141 -5.28 -5.17 -10.28
C GLU A 141 -5.16 -5.98 -9.00
N ASP A 142 -6.09 -5.80 -8.07
CA ASP A 142 -6.21 -6.70 -6.93
C ASP A 142 -6.69 -8.04 -7.45
N VAL A 143 -5.77 -9.00 -7.57
CA VAL A 143 -6.11 -10.41 -7.80
C VAL A 143 -6.93 -10.81 -6.57
N LYS A 144 -8.25 -10.81 -6.69
CA LYS A 144 -9.15 -11.40 -5.70
C LYS A 144 -8.67 -12.83 -5.47
N LYS A 145 -8.00 -13.08 -4.35
CA LYS A 145 -7.93 -14.43 -3.80
C LYS A 145 -9.32 -14.67 -3.25
N ASP A 146 -10.12 -15.45 -3.96
CA ASP A 146 -11.32 -16.07 -3.43
C ASP A 146 -10.91 -16.86 -2.18
N VAL A 147 -11.05 -16.24 -1.00
CA VAL A 147 -10.99 -16.95 0.27
C VAL A 147 -12.43 -17.32 0.58
N ASP A 148 -12.79 -18.52 0.13
CA ASP A 148 -13.92 -19.27 0.64
C ASP A 148 -13.92 -19.21 2.18
N LEU A 149 -14.90 -18.51 2.75
CA LEU A 149 -15.23 -18.54 4.17
C LEU A 149 -15.81 -19.93 4.50
N ALA A 150 -14.90 -20.88 4.73
CA ALA A 150 -15.23 -22.18 5.29
C ALA A 150 -15.56 -22.05 6.79
N LYS A 151 -16.85 -22.24 7.06
CA LYS A 151 -17.56 -22.71 8.26
C LYS A 151 -16.72 -23.31 9.41
N ASP A 152 -17.04 -22.89 10.64
CA ASP A 152 -17.30 -23.70 11.86
C ASP A 152 -17.73 -22.73 13.00
N GLY A 153 -18.73 -22.91 13.88
CA GLY A 153 -19.73 -23.94 14.14
C GLY A 153 -20.56 -23.60 15.43
N LYS A 154 -21.87 -23.94 15.41
CA LYS A 154 -22.87 -24.12 16.51
C LYS A 154 -23.27 -22.92 17.41
N VAL A 155 -24.56 -22.73 17.80
CA VAL A 155 -25.45 -23.68 18.50
C VAL A 155 -26.97 -23.43 18.26
N VAL A 156 -27.68 -24.55 18.04
CA VAL A 156 -29.09 -24.98 18.34
C VAL A 156 -30.32 -24.07 18.16
N GLU A 157 -31.32 -24.60 17.44
CA GLU A 157 -32.63 -24.96 18.04
C GLU A 157 -33.30 -26.11 17.26
N GLU A 158 -33.65 -27.19 17.98
CA GLU A 158 -34.48 -28.30 17.49
C GLU A 158 -35.97 -27.95 17.68
N VAL A 159 -36.81 -28.07 16.65
CA VAL A 159 -38.19 -28.58 16.83
C VAL A 159 -38.64 -29.39 15.59
N LYS A 160 -38.95 -30.67 15.87
CA LYS A 160 -39.71 -31.67 15.07
C LYS A 160 -40.78 -31.12 14.11
N LYS A 161 -40.91 -31.73 12.92
CA LYS A 161 -42.00 -32.70 12.58
C LYS A 161 -41.95 -33.23 11.13
N GLU A 162 -42.05 -34.56 11.06
CA GLU A 162 -42.78 -35.43 10.11
C GLU A 162 -42.50 -35.40 8.59
N ALA A 163 -42.20 -36.60 8.08
CA ALA A 163 -42.21 -37.00 6.67
C ALA A 163 -43.65 -37.14 6.12
N PRO A 164 -43.85 -37.23 4.79
CA PRO A 164 -43.73 -38.56 4.17
C PRO A 164 -43.01 -38.59 2.83
N GLN A 165 -42.54 -39.79 2.52
CA GLN A 165 -41.99 -40.24 1.25
C GLN A 165 -43.09 -40.28 0.18
N VAL A 166 -42.79 -39.84 -1.06
CA VAL A 166 -43.35 -40.45 -2.27
C VAL A 166 -42.25 -40.52 -3.33
N LYS A 167 -41.98 -41.74 -3.80
CA LYS A 167 -41.09 -42.07 -4.92
C LYS A 167 -41.77 -41.71 -6.23
N GLU A 168 -41.02 -41.15 -7.18
CA GLU A 168 -41.38 -41.23 -8.61
C GLU A 168 -41.39 -42.69 -9.06
N VAL A 169 -42.53 -43.14 -9.61
CA VAL A 169 -42.69 -43.75 -10.95
C VAL A 169 -44.11 -43.45 -11.41
#